data_AF-A0A1X6NL29-F1
#
_entry.id   AF-A0A1X6NL29-F1
#
_cell.length_a   1.000
_cell.length_b   1.000
_cell.length_c   1.000
_cell.angle_alpha   90.00
_cell.angle_beta   90.00
_cell.angle_gamma   90.00
#
_symmetry.space_group_name_H-M   'P 1'
#
loop_
_entity.id
_entity.type
_entity.pdbx_description
1 polymer ?
#
loop_
_entity_poly.entity_id
_entity_poly.type
_entity_poly.pdbx_seq_one_letter_code
_entity_poly.pdbx_strand_id
1 'polypeptide(L)'
;MNNSMMEIGQRAVLYTACLGVVTALTSVASLSSLLTEHVTDDGATVASLVDGMAKQARVLTAGAGAVNLPPATGALVKQVRRAMRALNRADVLHAAAAAEGGTAAADGEDAPAGEGDAAAAQAATEAAYVRAMKPVQFEFVPDLVDRSTYRTEASRLSGVPGGPAAKGRLLRLSQEVASLSGSLPLFWASGVLLRVDEDRFDVLRALVFGPEGTPYAHGAFVFDFFLPAAFPRVPPAAKLLTTGGGRVRFNPNLYKDGRVCLSLLGTWAGPSWTEASTLLQVLVSIQSLILVPEPYFNEPGYEGTMGTASGRAVSTRYNVAVRRNTVVYAMIDALRRPPPEFRAALQTHFRLKRDAIRATVAGWVAEGGGPKPAGYHHHFHPSAEPAVLTQADLVALEAELDKLTVGPS
;
A
#
# COMPACT_ATOMS: atom_id res chain seq x y z
N MET A 1 16.99 29.09 22.71
CA MET A 1 16.28 30.00 21.78
C MET A 1 14.83 29.55 21.68
N ASN A 2 13.85 30.46 21.74
CA ASN A 2 12.44 30.10 21.65
C ASN A 2 12.14 29.53 20.24
N ASN A 3 11.73 28.25 20.18
CA ASN A 3 11.40 27.53 18.94
C ASN A 3 9.90 27.63 18.62
N SER A 4 9.25 28.74 18.95
CA SER A 4 7.83 28.93 18.63
C SER A 4 7.68 29.07 17.12
N MET A 5 6.85 28.24 16.50
CA MET A 5 6.59 28.30 15.05
C MET A 5 6.05 29.66 14.55
N MET A 6 5.56 30.53 15.44
CA MET A 6 5.23 31.92 15.14
C MET A 6 6.47 32.79 14.86
N GLU A 7 7.57 32.61 15.62
CA GLU A 7 8.86 33.27 15.36
C GLU A 7 9.56 32.67 14.14
N ILE A 8 9.44 31.36 13.93
CA ILE A 8 9.97 30.67 12.74
C ILE A 8 9.26 31.18 11.46
N GLY A 9 7.95 31.47 11.55
CA GLY A 9 7.18 32.09 10.46
C GLY A 9 7.70 33.47 10.02
N GLN A 10 8.26 34.27 10.94
CA GLN A 10 8.88 35.56 10.61
C GLN A 10 10.19 35.41 9.81
N ARG A 11 10.82 34.23 9.86
CA ARG A 11 12.05 33.88 9.13
C ARG A 11 11.80 32.81 8.07
N ALA A 12 10.56 32.67 7.59
CA ALA A 12 10.13 31.57 6.74
C ALA A 12 11.00 31.37 5.49
N VAL A 13 11.49 32.43 4.87
CA VAL A 13 12.35 32.35 3.66
C VAL A 13 13.67 31.62 3.97
N LEU A 14 14.30 31.91 5.10
CA LEU A 14 15.55 31.27 5.51
C LEU A 14 15.33 29.78 5.83
N TYR A 15 14.30 29.46 6.62
CA TYR A 15 13.98 28.07 6.95
C TYR A 15 13.55 27.27 5.70
N THR A 16 12.83 27.90 4.77
CA THR A 16 12.47 27.30 3.48
C THR A 16 13.71 26.89 2.69
N ALA A 17 14.70 27.79 2.59
CA ALA A 17 15.96 27.49 1.92
C ALA A 17 16.72 26.35 2.61
N CYS A 18 16.87 26.41 3.94
CA CYS A 18 17.57 25.37 4.70
C CYS A 18 16.90 23.99 4.57
N LEU A 19 15.56 23.91 4.69
CA LEU A 19 14.81 22.66 4.54
C LEU A 19 14.86 22.13 3.10
N GLY A 20 14.92 23.02 2.12
CA GLY A 20 15.17 22.67 0.72
C GLY A 20 16.52 21.98 0.55
N VAL A 21 17.59 22.53 1.15
CA VAL A 21 18.93 21.92 1.14
C VAL A 21 18.93 20.57 1.85
N VAL A 22 18.32 20.45 3.03
CA VAL A 22 18.20 19.16 3.76
C VAL A 22 17.47 18.11 2.92
N THR A 23 16.38 18.49 2.24
CA THR A 23 15.64 17.59 1.35
C THR A 23 16.45 17.20 0.11
N ALA A 24 17.28 18.10 -0.42
CA ALA A 24 18.15 17.79 -1.55
C ALA A 24 19.30 16.85 -1.13
N LEU A 25 19.92 17.08 0.04
CA LEU A 25 21.01 16.25 0.55
C LEU A 25 20.56 14.82 0.87
N THR A 26 19.32 14.64 1.38
CA THR A 26 18.73 13.31 1.60
C THR A 26 18.44 12.52 0.31
N SER A 27 18.46 13.18 -0.86
CA SER A 27 18.35 12.49 -2.15
C SER A 27 19.67 11.90 -2.65
N VAL A 28 20.79 12.19 -1.96
CA VAL A 28 22.13 11.69 -2.28
C VAL A 28 22.58 10.75 -1.17
N ALA A 29 22.60 9.44 -1.44
CA ALA A 29 22.83 8.39 -0.45
C ALA A 29 24.15 8.51 0.33
N SER A 30 25.20 9.07 -0.28
CA SER A 30 26.50 9.29 0.38
C SER A 30 26.54 10.50 1.31
N LEU A 31 25.58 11.42 1.19
CA LEU A 31 25.50 12.64 1.99
C LEU A 31 24.45 12.56 3.09
N SER A 32 23.61 11.51 3.10
CA SER A 32 22.55 11.38 4.08
C SER A 32 23.07 11.12 5.50
N SER A 33 24.17 10.37 5.65
CA SER A 33 24.81 10.12 6.95
C SER A 33 25.31 11.39 7.63
N LEU A 34 25.74 12.39 6.85
CA LEU A 34 26.16 13.69 7.36
C LEU A 34 25.03 14.46 8.07
N LEU A 35 23.77 14.14 7.76
CA LEU A 35 22.60 14.79 8.36
C LEU A 35 22.13 14.12 9.65
N THR A 36 22.47 12.85 9.83
CA THR A 36 21.94 12.01 10.92
C THR A 36 22.99 11.75 11.99
N GLU A 37 24.27 11.72 11.63
CA GLU A 37 25.38 11.43 12.55
C GLU A 37 26.06 12.69 13.10
N HIS A 38 25.96 13.84 12.43
CA HIS A 38 26.60 15.07 12.89
C HIS A 38 25.81 15.72 14.02
N VAL A 39 26.45 15.83 15.19
CA VAL A 39 25.88 16.38 16.42
C VAL A 39 26.38 17.82 16.58
N THR A 40 25.46 18.78 16.76
CA THR A 40 25.82 20.18 17.06
C THR A 40 26.40 20.30 18.47
N ASP A 41 27.01 21.45 18.79
CA ASP A 41 27.58 21.75 20.11
C ASP A 41 26.58 21.56 21.27
N ASP A 42 25.27 21.68 20.98
CA ASP A 42 24.16 21.50 21.93
C ASP A 42 23.64 20.05 22.01
N GLY A 43 24.31 19.09 21.36
CA GLY A 43 23.93 17.67 21.40
C GLY A 43 22.80 17.28 20.44
N ALA A 44 22.37 18.16 19.52
CA ALA A 44 21.27 17.90 18.59
C ALA A 44 21.78 17.54 17.18
N THR A 45 21.16 16.58 16.51
CA THR A 45 21.39 16.32 15.09
C THR A 45 20.43 17.12 14.21
N VAL A 46 20.77 17.36 12.94
CA VAL A 46 19.85 18.00 11.98
C VAL A 46 18.52 17.24 11.93
N ALA A 47 18.56 15.90 11.94
CA ALA A 47 17.37 15.06 12.02
C ALA A 47 16.51 15.36 13.26
N SER A 48 17.11 15.46 14.45
CA SER A 48 16.41 15.76 15.70
C SER A 48 15.78 17.17 15.72
N LEU A 49 16.44 18.15 15.09
CA LEU A 49 15.96 19.52 15.01
C LEU A 49 14.75 19.63 14.07
N VAL A 50 14.82 18.99 12.90
CA VAL A 50 13.70 18.94 11.96
C VAL A 50 12.54 18.12 12.56
N ASP A 51 12.81 17.09 13.37
CA ASP A 51 11.78 16.32 14.09
C ASP A 51 11.04 17.18 15.11
N GLY A 52 11.79 17.99 15.87
CA GLY A 52 11.23 19.01 16.76
C GLY A 52 10.33 20.01 16.02
N MET A 53 10.77 20.51 14.86
CA MET A 53 9.97 21.39 14.00
C MET A 53 8.70 20.69 13.50
N ALA A 54 8.79 19.40 13.12
CA ALA A 54 7.64 18.63 12.66
C ALA A 54 6.62 18.38 13.77
N LYS A 55 7.07 18.11 15.00
CA LYS A 55 6.22 18.00 16.20
C LYS A 55 5.48 19.32 16.46
N GLN A 56 6.18 20.45 16.43
CA GLN A 56 5.58 21.79 16.55
C GLN A 56 4.55 22.08 15.42
N ALA A 57 4.90 21.73 14.18
CA ALA A 57 4.02 21.89 13.03
C ALA A 57 2.75 21.03 13.15
N ARG A 58 2.84 19.82 13.73
CA ARG A 58 1.67 18.96 14.03
C ARG A 58 0.74 19.62 15.04
N VAL A 59 1.28 20.17 16.13
CA VAL A 59 0.49 20.87 17.16
C VAL A 59 -0.29 22.03 16.56
N LEU A 60 0.34 22.85 15.71
CA LEU A 60 -0.33 23.98 15.03
C LEU A 60 -1.45 23.55 14.09
N THR A 61 -1.27 22.44 13.36
CA THR A 61 -2.31 21.95 12.45
C THR A 61 -3.43 21.18 13.15
N ALA A 62 -3.14 20.53 14.29
CA ALA A 62 -4.11 19.80 15.10
C ALA A 62 -5.03 20.75 15.89
N GLY A 63 -4.53 21.92 16.27
CA GLY A 63 -5.31 23.00 16.87
C GLY A 63 -6.16 23.77 15.86
N ALA A 64 -7.17 23.14 15.25
CA ALA A 64 -8.32 23.76 14.56
C ALA A 64 -8.07 24.95 13.58
N GLY A 65 -6.86 25.13 13.03
CA GLY A 65 -6.49 26.43 12.44
C GLY A 65 -5.59 26.41 11.21
N ALA A 66 -5.62 25.39 10.34
CA ALA A 66 -4.95 25.48 9.04
C ALA A 66 -5.51 26.64 8.16
N VAL A 67 -6.75 27.03 8.43
CA VAL A 67 -7.51 28.06 7.67
C VAL A 67 -7.05 29.49 8.02
N ASN A 68 -6.34 29.70 9.13
CA ASN A 68 -5.91 31.03 9.61
C ASN A 68 -4.37 31.17 9.72
N LEU A 69 -3.60 30.19 9.25
CA LEU A 69 -2.15 30.32 9.19
C LEU A 69 -1.79 31.31 8.08
N PRO A 70 -0.88 32.28 8.33
CA PRO A 70 -0.30 33.07 7.26
C PRO A 70 0.23 32.15 6.15
N PRO A 71 0.06 32.51 4.85
CA PRO A 71 0.45 31.65 3.73
C PRO A 71 1.90 31.14 3.84
N ALA A 72 2.82 32.00 4.31
CA ALA A 72 4.22 31.65 4.55
C ALA A 72 4.40 30.57 5.62
N THR A 73 3.61 30.60 6.70
CA THR A 73 3.66 29.60 7.77
C THR A 73 3.07 28.26 7.31
N GLY A 74 1.99 28.30 6.51
CA GLY A 74 1.41 27.10 5.90
C GLY A 74 2.38 26.39 4.94
N ALA A 75 3.04 27.15 4.05
CA ALA A 75 4.05 26.62 3.15
C ALA A 75 5.24 26.02 3.91
N LEU A 76 5.69 26.69 4.97
CA LEU A 76 6.79 26.21 5.80
C LEU A 76 6.45 24.90 6.53
N VAL A 77 5.23 24.77 7.06
CA VAL A 77 4.74 23.52 7.67
C VAL A 77 4.82 22.36 6.70
N LYS A 78 4.45 22.56 5.42
CA LYS A 78 4.56 21.53 4.39
C LYS A 78 6.02 21.14 4.14
N GLN A 79 6.93 22.12 4.03
CA GLN A 79 8.35 21.85 3.80
C GLN A 79 9.04 21.16 4.97
N VAL A 80 8.71 21.51 6.22
CA VAL A 80 9.23 20.81 7.41
C VAL A 80 8.85 19.34 7.38
N ARG A 81 7.59 19.03 7.05
CA ARG A 81 7.12 17.64 6.92
C ARG A 81 7.82 16.89 5.79
N ARG A 82 8.06 17.56 4.66
CA ARG A 82 8.77 16.99 3.52
C ARG A 82 10.21 16.65 3.87
N ALA A 83 10.92 17.56 4.54
CA ALA A 83 12.30 17.32 5.00
C ALA A 83 12.37 16.15 5.98
N MET A 84 11.45 16.06 6.96
CA MET A 84 11.40 14.91 7.88
C MET A 84 11.17 13.57 7.19
N ARG A 85 10.26 13.52 6.23
CA ARG A 85 10.01 12.29 5.47
C ARG A 85 11.26 11.85 4.70
N ALA A 86 11.95 12.80 4.09
CA ALA A 86 13.17 12.51 3.34
C ALA A 86 14.29 11.98 4.25
N LEU A 87 14.43 12.54 5.46
CA LEU A 87 15.36 12.06 6.48
C LEU A 87 15.01 10.64 6.97
N ASN A 88 13.77 10.40 7.38
CA ASN A 88 13.32 9.08 7.83
C ASN A 88 13.50 7.99 6.75
N ARG A 89 13.29 8.35 5.48
CA ARG A 89 13.51 7.44 4.35
C ARG A 89 15.00 7.13 4.17
N ALA A 90 15.86 8.13 4.30
CA ALA A 90 17.31 7.94 4.20
C ALA A 90 17.84 7.03 5.32
N ASP A 91 17.37 7.20 6.56
CA ASP A 91 17.73 6.34 7.69
C ASP A 91 17.33 4.87 7.47
N VAL A 92 16.13 4.62 6.93
CA VAL A 92 15.66 3.26 6.62
C VAL A 92 16.49 2.63 5.50
N LEU A 93 16.80 3.39 4.45
CA LEU A 93 17.66 2.91 3.36
C LEU A 93 19.08 2.61 3.86
N HIS A 94 19.61 3.43 4.76
CA HIS A 94 20.92 3.22 5.38
C HIS A 94 20.93 2.00 6.32
N ALA A 95 19.90 1.83 7.16
CA ALA A 95 19.75 0.65 8.02
C ALA A 95 19.56 -0.65 7.20
N ALA A 96 18.89 -0.57 6.07
CA ALA A 96 18.74 -1.70 5.15
C ALA A 96 20.07 -2.09 4.49
N ALA A 97 20.89 -1.11 4.10
CA ALA A 97 22.24 -1.35 3.57
C ALA A 97 23.22 -1.88 4.64
N ALA A 98 23.11 -1.40 5.88
CA ALA A 98 23.94 -1.88 6.99
C ALA A 98 23.61 -3.34 7.38
N ALA A 99 22.36 -3.77 7.23
CA ALA A 99 21.96 -5.16 7.44
C ALA A 99 22.52 -6.13 6.38
N GLU A 100 22.99 -5.63 5.22
CA GLU A 100 23.62 -6.42 4.16
C GLU A 100 25.09 -6.74 4.46
N GLY A 101 25.74 -6.00 5.37
CA GLY A 101 27.15 -6.23 5.78
C GLY A 101 27.35 -7.35 6.82
N GLY A 102 26.26 -7.97 7.30
CA GLY A 102 26.27 -8.96 8.38
C GLY A 102 25.98 -10.39 7.91
N THR A 103 26.66 -10.88 6.88
CA THR A 103 26.70 -12.32 6.57
C THR A 103 28.15 -12.78 6.45
N ALA A 104 28.78 -13.01 7.61
CA ALA A 104 30.02 -13.76 7.67
C ALA A 104 29.70 -15.24 7.41
N ALA A 105 30.36 -15.80 6.39
CA ALA A 105 30.28 -17.20 6.02
C ALA A 105 30.58 -18.11 7.22
N ALA A 106 29.66 -19.03 7.51
CA ALA A 106 29.91 -20.17 8.35
C ALA A 106 29.89 -21.41 7.43
N ASP A 107 31.08 -21.86 7.06
CA ASP A 107 31.29 -23.22 6.56
C ASP A 107 31.08 -24.19 7.75
N GLY A 108 30.16 -25.14 7.62
CA GLY A 108 29.92 -26.14 8.66
C GLY A 108 28.74 -27.07 8.39
N GLU A 109 29.07 -28.26 7.86
CA GLU A 109 28.42 -29.59 7.94
C GLU A 109 26.88 -29.70 8.04
N ASP A 110 26.31 -30.33 7.00
CA ASP A 110 24.91 -30.77 6.90
C ASP A 110 24.48 -31.69 8.06
N ALA A 111 23.63 -31.17 8.94
CA ALA A 111 22.71 -31.95 9.77
C ALA A 111 21.27 -31.58 9.40
N PRO A 112 20.32 -32.54 9.34
CA PRO A 112 18.94 -32.23 8.97
C PRO A 112 18.29 -31.39 10.07
N ALA A 113 17.90 -30.16 9.73
CA ALA A 113 17.20 -29.25 10.64
C ALA A 113 15.88 -29.88 11.11
N GLY A 114 15.64 -29.89 12.43
CA GLY A 114 14.38 -30.38 12.99
C GLY A 114 13.21 -29.45 12.66
N GLU A 115 11.98 -29.96 12.73
CA GLU A 115 10.75 -29.17 12.50
C GLU A 115 10.66 -27.90 13.37
N GLY A 116 11.24 -27.94 14.58
CA GLY A 116 11.34 -26.78 15.48
C GLY A 116 12.25 -25.66 14.95
N ASP A 117 13.32 -26.01 14.24
CA ASP A 117 14.27 -25.04 13.68
C ASP A 117 13.69 -24.37 12.43
N ALA A 118 12.95 -25.11 11.61
CA ALA A 118 12.28 -24.58 10.42
C ALA A 118 11.17 -23.57 10.77
N ALA A 119 10.36 -23.87 11.80
CA ALA A 119 9.32 -22.95 12.27
C ALA A 119 9.92 -21.65 12.85
N ALA A 120 11.02 -21.76 13.59
CA ALA A 120 11.74 -20.60 14.12
C ALA A 120 12.35 -19.73 13.01
N ALA A 121 12.96 -20.35 11.99
CA ALA A 121 13.52 -19.65 10.83
C ALA A 121 12.45 -18.92 10.01
N GLN A 122 11.27 -19.55 9.83
CA GLN A 122 10.12 -18.91 9.19
C GLN A 122 9.65 -17.71 10.00
N ALA A 123 9.45 -17.85 11.32
CA ALA A 123 9.03 -16.75 12.18
C ALA A 123 10.02 -15.57 12.17
N ALA A 124 11.33 -15.84 12.12
CA ALA A 124 12.36 -14.81 12.00
C ALA A 124 12.28 -14.06 10.65
N THR A 125 12.04 -14.79 9.57
CA THR A 125 11.84 -14.22 8.22
C THR A 125 10.60 -13.32 8.17
N GLU A 126 9.49 -13.78 8.74
CA GLU A 126 8.25 -13.00 8.81
C GLU A 126 8.42 -11.72 9.64
N ALA A 127 9.09 -11.81 10.78
CA ALA A 127 9.39 -10.66 11.63
C ALA A 127 10.31 -9.65 10.92
N ALA A 128 11.32 -10.13 10.17
CA ALA A 128 12.20 -9.28 9.37
C ALA A 128 11.43 -8.57 8.25
N TYR A 129 10.50 -9.26 7.59
CA TYR A 129 9.61 -8.67 6.58
C TYR A 129 8.75 -7.56 7.17
N VAL A 130 8.07 -7.80 8.30
CA VAL A 130 7.23 -6.79 8.96
C VAL A 130 8.07 -5.58 9.37
N ARG A 131 9.26 -5.80 9.95
CA ARG A 131 10.18 -4.73 10.33
C ARG A 131 10.61 -3.87 9.13
N ALA A 132 10.91 -4.48 7.99
CA ALA A 132 11.32 -3.76 6.79
C ALA A 132 10.16 -3.01 6.10
N MET A 133 8.93 -3.54 6.16
CA MET A 133 7.77 -2.94 5.51
C MET A 133 7.08 -1.87 6.37
N LYS A 134 7.24 -1.90 7.69
CA LYS A 134 6.57 -0.96 8.61
C LYS A 134 6.84 0.52 8.29
N PRO A 135 8.08 0.95 7.98
CA PRO A 135 8.36 2.37 7.68
C PRO A 135 7.70 2.89 6.39
N VAL A 136 7.43 1.99 5.43
CA VAL A 136 6.77 2.31 4.15
C VAL A 136 5.28 1.99 4.16
N GLN A 137 4.72 1.63 5.32
CA GLN A 137 3.32 1.24 5.47
C GLN A 137 2.37 2.40 5.24
N PHE A 138 2.68 3.57 5.79
CA PHE A 138 1.82 4.74 5.74
C PHE A 138 2.64 5.98 5.41
N GLU A 139 2.26 6.71 4.35
CA GLU A 139 2.96 7.94 3.95
C GLU A 139 1.98 9.01 3.46
N PHE A 140 2.35 10.28 3.66
CA PHE A 140 1.73 11.39 2.94
C PHE A 140 2.48 11.64 1.64
N VAL A 141 1.74 11.86 0.55
CA VAL A 141 2.27 11.97 -0.81
C VAL A 141 1.85 13.31 -1.44
N PRO A 142 2.79 14.08 -2.01
CA PRO A 142 2.44 15.31 -2.71
C PRO A 142 1.74 15.00 -4.03
N ASP A 143 0.78 15.84 -4.38
CA ASP A 143 0.05 15.81 -5.66
C ASP A 143 -0.55 14.44 -5.98
N LEU A 144 -0.98 13.68 -4.96
CA LEU A 144 -1.61 12.38 -5.15
C LEU A 144 -2.97 12.55 -5.85
N VAL A 145 -3.69 13.63 -5.53
CA VAL A 145 -4.94 14.01 -6.19
C VAL A 145 -4.81 14.11 -7.70
N ASP A 146 -3.65 14.57 -8.22
CA ASP A 146 -3.43 14.70 -9.66
C ASP A 146 -3.32 13.35 -10.38
N ARG A 147 -2.96 12.30 -9.64
CA ARG A 147 -2.88 10.93 -10.15
C ARG A 147 -4.08 10.09 -9.77
N SER A 148 -5.05 10.64 -9.02
CA SER A 148 -6.24 9.92 -8.56
C SER A 148 -7.31 9.83 -9.65
N THR A 149 -8.06 8.73 -9.66
CA THR A 149 -9.28 8.58 -10.45
C THR A 149 -10.39 9.53 -10.02
N TYR A 150 -10.30 10.09 -8.80
CA TYR A 150 -11.27 11.01 -8.22
C TYR A 150 -10.85 12.48 -8.28
N ARG A 151 -9.86 12.82 -9.10
CA ARG A 151 -9.36 14.19 -9.26
C ARG A 151 -10.50 15.19 -9.51
N THR A 152 -11.42 14.87 -10.42
CA THR A 152 -12.51 15.76 -10.82
C THR A 152 -13.46 16.03 -9.64
N GLU A 153 -13.84 14.98 -8.91
CA GLU A 153 -14.68 15.03 -7.72
C GLU A 153 -13.99 15.82 -6.60
N ALA A 154 -12.70 15.59 -6.41
CA ALA A 154 -11.87 16.32 -5.46
C ALA A 154 -11.84 17.82 -5.82
N SER A 155 -11.51 18.18 -7.06
CA SER A 155 -11.46 19.58 -7.51
C SER A 155 -12.79 20.31 -7.32
N ARG A 156 -13.93 19.66 -7.58
CA ARG A 156 -15.27 20.24 -7.33
C ARG A 156 -15.49 20.58 -5.86
N LEU A 157 -14.96 19.77 -4.94
CA LEU A 157 -15.10 20.00 -3.51
C LEU A 157 -14.25 21.18 -3.02
N SER A 158 -13.10 21.45 -3.64
CA SER A 158 -12.23 22.57 -3.28
C SER A 158 -12.88 23.93 -3.46
N GLY A 159 -13.92 24.04 -4.30
CA GLY A 159 -14.68 25.28 -4.52
C GLY A 159 -15.83 25.52 -3.54
N VAL A 160 -16.07 24.62 -2.58
CA VAL A 160 -17.20 24.74 -1.64
C VAL A 160 -16.79 25.62 -0.44
N PRO A 161 -17.52 26.71 -0.12
CA PRO A 161 -17.22 27.58 1.01
C PRO A 161 -17.19 26.83 2.35
N GLY A 162 -16.30 27.25 3.26
CA GLY A 162 -16.18 26.70 4.61
C GLY A 162 -17.43 26.94 5.47
N GLY A 163 -17.66 26.06 6.45
CA GLY A 163 -18.75 26.14 7.41
C GLY A 163 -18.67 25.06 8.49
N PRO A 164 -19.59 25.02 9.48
CA PRO A 164 -19.56 24.05 10.59
C PRO A 164 -19.54 22.59 10.12
N ALA A 165 -20.31 22.26 9.08
CA ALA A 165 -20.33 20.92 8.49
C ALA A 165 -18.98 20.54 7.85
N ALA A 166 -18.30 21.49 7.20
CA ALA A 166 -16.97 21.27 6.62
C ALA A 166 -15.91 21.05 7.73
N LYS A 167 -16.03 21.76 8.86
CA LYS A 167 -15.17 21.55 10.04
C LYS A 167 -15.38 20.17 10.66
N GLY A 168 -16.63 19.76 10.86
CA GLY A 168 -16.96 18.42 11.37
C GLY A 168 -16.44 17.30 10.48
N ARG A 169 -16.58 17.45 9.16
CA ARG A 169 -16.00 16.53 8.18
C ARG A 169 -14.48 16.47 8.28
N LEU A 170 -13.79 17.61 8.30
CA LEU A 170 -12.32 17.64 8.39
C LEU A 170 -11.80 16.97 9.67
N LEU A 171 -12.48 17.17 10.80
CA LEU A 171 -12.16 16.47 12.05
C LEU A 171 -12.29 14.96 11.87
N ARG A 172 -13.39 14.49 11.28
CA ARG A 172 -13.60 13.06 11.02
C ARG A 172 -12.56 12.48 10.05
N LEU A 173 -12.21 13.18 8.97
CA LEU A 173 -11.13 12.76 8.06
C LEU A 173 -9.80 12.62 8.80
N SER A 174 -9.48 13.58 9.66
CA SER A 174 -8.25 13.56 10.46
C SER A 174 -8.22 12.38 11.43
N GLN A 175 -9.36 12.02 12.02
CA GLN A 175 -9.50 10.84 12.88
C GLN A 175 -9.28 9.53 12.10
N GLU A 176 -9.86 9.40 10.90
CA GLU A 176 -9.62 8.23 10.03
C GLU A 176 -8.12 8.10 9.72
N VAL A 177 -7.50 9.17 9.24
CA VAL A 177 -6.07 9.20 8.88
C VAL A 177 -5.18 8.86 10.08
N ALA A 178 -5.46 9.43 11.25
CA ALA A 178 -4.72 9.13 12.47
C ALA A 178 -4.84 7.65 12.87
N SER A 179 -6.07 7.11 12.86
CA SER A 179 -6.34 5.70 13.16
C SER A 179 -5.59 4.74 12.22
N LEU A 180 -5.64 5.03 10.91
CA LEU A 180 -5.01 4.22 9.87
C LEU A 180 -3.48 4.22 9.99
N SER A 181 -2.87 5.35 10.40
CA SER A 181 -1.41 5.42 10.54
C SER A 181 -0.81 4.38 11.51
N GLY A 182 -1.60 3.92 12.50
CA GLY A 182 -1.17 2.93 13.49
C GLY A 182 -1.79 1.52 13.33
N SER A 183 -2.92 1.40 12.64
CA SER A 183 -3.79 0.21 12.76
C SER A 183 -3.89 -0.64 11.49
N LEU A 184 -3.18 -0.27 10.42
CA LEU A 184 -3.21 -1.03 9.16
C LEU A 184 -2.63 -2.44 9.33
N PRO A 185 -3.28 -3.48 8.77
CA PRO A 185 -2.74 -4.84 8.76
C PRO A 185 -1.38 -4.90 8.05
N LEU A 186 -0.40 -5.57 8.65
CA LEU A 186 0.89 -5.85 8.03
C LEU A 186 1.45 -7.15 8.59
N PHE A 187 1.33 -8.21 7.80
CA PHE A 187 1.80 -9.55 8.10
C PHE A 187 2.53 -10.11 6.89
N TRP A 188 3.27 -11.20 7.08
CA TRP A 188 3.88 -11.93 5.97
C TRP A 188 2.81 -12.39 4.95
N ALA A 189 1.72 -12.98 5.44
CA ALA A 189 0.68 -13.54 4.60
C ALA A 189 -0.13 -12.50 3.81
N SER A 190 -0.23 -11.25 4.29
CA SER A 190 -0.93 -10.14 3.62
C SER A 190 -0.64 -8.82 4.33
N GLY A 191 -0.77 -7.69 3.62
CA GLY A 191 -0.60 -6.38 4.22
C GLY A 191 -1.30 -5.28 3.44
N VAL A 192 -1.55 -4.17 4.12
CA VAL A 192 -2.10 -2.94 3.56
C VAL A 192 -1.11 -1.80 3.76
N LEU A 193 -0.76 -1.15 2.65
CA LEU A 193 -0.06 0.12 2.63
C LEU A 193 -1.04 1.23 2.25
N LEU A 194 -0.86 2.42 2.81
CA LEU A 194 -1.73 3.55 2.55
C LEU A 194 -0.91 4.81 2.22
N ARG A 195 -1.41 5.56 1.25
CA ARG A 195 -0.91 6.87 0.85
C ARG A 195 -2.05 7.86 0.98
N VAL A 196 -1.79 8.98 1.65
CA VAL A 196 -2.74 10.08 1.82
C VAL A 196 -2.18 11.27 1.08
N ASP A 197 -3.01 12.01 0.35
CA ASP A 197 -2.56 13.27 -0.24
C ASP A 197 -2.12 14.24 0.87
N GLU A 198 -0.99 14.93 0.67
CA GLU A 198 -0.41 15.84 1.66
C GLU A 198 -1.34 17.00 2.04
N ASP A 199 -2.15 17.45 1.09
CA ASP A 199 -3.03 18.60 1.22
C ASP A 199 -4.51 18.17 1.35
N ARG A 200 -4.81 16.91 1.06
CA ARG A 200 -6.18 16.39 0.97
C ARG A 200 -6.38 15.06 1.69
N PHE A 201 -6.85 15.11 2.93
CA PHE A 201 -7.15 13.91 3.71
C PHE A 201 -8.38 13.13 3.20
N ASP A 202 -9.06 13.63 2.18
CA ASP A 202 -10.16 12.96 1.50
C ASP A 202 -9.73 12.22 0.23
N VAL A 203 -8.45 12.30 -0.18
CA VAL A 203 -7.89 11.55 -1.30
C VAL A 203 -6.84 10.59 -0.75
N LEU A 204 -7.09 9.29 -0.92
CA LEU A 204 -6.20 8.24 -0.45
C LEU A 204 -5.98 7.20 -1.54
N ARG A 205 -4.87 6.50 -1.45
CA ARG A 205 -4.57 5.34 -2.28
C ARG A 205 -4.03 4.23 -1.40
N ALA A 206 -4.65 3.05 -1.47
CA ALA A 206 -4.21 1.88 -0.75
C ALA A 206 -3.55 0.88 -1.70
N LEU A 207 -2.58 0.13 -1.19
CA LEU A 207 -2.03 -1.05 -1.83
C LEU A 207 -2.28 -2.23 -0.89
N VAL A 208 -3.00 -3.24 -1.39
CA VAL A 208 -3.32 -4.46 -0.65
C VAL A 208 -2.57 -5.62 -1.28
N PHE A 209 -1.75 -6.31 -0.50
CA PHE A 209 -1.10 -7.54 -0.94
C PHE A 209 -2.08 -8.70 -0.79
N GLY A 210 -2.28 -9.47 -1.87
CA GLY A 210 -3.21 -10.59 -1.85
C GLY A 210 -2.82 -11.66 -0.82
N PRO A 211 -3.78 -12.20 -0.03
CA PRO A 211 -3.47 -13.15 1.03
C PRO A 211 -2.88 -14.48 0.53
N GLU A 212 -1.96 -15.06 1.30
CA GLU A 212 -1.49 -16.43 1.08
C GLU A 212 -2.64 -17.45 1.15
N GLY A 213 -2.52 -18.55 0.42
CA GLY A 213 -3.59 -19.55 0.29
C GLY A 213 -4.73 -19.14 -0.66
N THR A 214 -4.62 -18.00 -1.34
CA THR A 214 -5.61 -17.50 -2.29
C THR A 214 -5.02 -17.39 -3.70
N PRO A 215 -5.83 -17.36 -4.78
CA PRO A 215 -5.30 -17.10 -6.13
C PRO A 215 -4.76 -15.66 -6.31
N TYR A 216 -4.83 -14.83 -5.27
CA TYR A 216 -4.31 -13.46 -5.22
C TYR A 216 -2.94 -13.37 -4.54
N ALA A 217 -2.45 -14.47 -3.94
CA ALA A 217 -1.26 -14.48 -3.08
C ALA A 217 -0.09 -13.69 -3.67
N HIS A 218 0.49 -12.81 -2.84
CA HIS A 218 1.62 -11.93 -3.16
C HIS A 218 1.37 -10.83 -4.22
N GLY A 219 0.22 -10.83 -4.89
CA GLY A 219 -0.13 -9.80 -5.85
C GLY A 219 -0.36 -8.44 -5.18
N ALA A 220 0.11 -7.36 -5.80
CA ALA A 220 -0.09 -5.99 -5.35
C ALA A 220 -1.31 -5.34 -6.04
N PHE A 221 -2.39 -5.17 -5.27
CA PHE A 221 -3.65 -4.59 -5.74
C PHE A 221 -3.79 -3.14 -5.26
N VAL A 222 -3.85 -2.20 -6.20
CA VAL A 222 -3.89 -0.77 -5.89
C VAL A 222 -5.32 -0.25 -6.00
N PHE A 223 -5.77 0.48 -4.98
CA PHE A 223 -7.11 1.04 -4.88
C PHE A 223 -7.04 2.54 -4.64
N ASP A 224 -7.79 3.31 -5.42
CA ASP A 224 -8.08 4.71 -5.12
C ASP A 224 -9.30 4.80 -4.19
N PHE A 225 -9.22 5.74 -3.25
CA PHE A 225 -10.31 6.10 -2.35
C PHE A 225 -10.56 7.61 -2.37
N PHE A 226 -11.83 7.98 -2.33
CA PHE A 226 -12.26 9.36 -2.16
C PHE A 226 -13.36 9.46 -1.12
N LEU A 227 -13.19 10.34 -0.13
CA LEU A 227 -14.16 10.54 0.94
C LEU A 227 -15.00 11.77 0.56
N PRO A 228 -16.26 11.62 0.15
CA PRO A 228 -17.03 12.72 -0.47
C PRO A 228 -17.41 13.82 0.52
N ALA A 229 -18.05 14.89 0.01
CA ALA A 229 -18.53 16.05 0.80
C ALA A 229 -19.41 15.65 1.99
N ALA A 230 -20.21 14.60 1.83
CA ALA A 230 -21.14 14.12 2.84
C ALA A 230 -20.53 13.09 3.80
N PHE A 231 -19.25 12.73 3.65
CA PHE A 231 -18.57 11.83 4.59
C PHE A 231 -18.57 12.42 6.01
N PRO A 232 -18.89 11.65 7.07
CA PRO A 232 -19.09 10.19 7.09
C PRO A 232 -20.55 9.72 6.93
N ARG A 233 -21.50 10.60 6.61
CA ARG A 233 -22.92 10.20 6.43
C ARG A 233 -23.13 9.26 5.25
N VAL A 234 -22.23 9.32 4.28
CA VAL A 234 -22.18 8.41 3.12
C VAL A 234 -20.80 7.71 3.10
N PRO A 235 -20.70 6.51 2.51
CA PRO A 235 -19.45 5.77 2.45
C PRO A 235 -18.37 6.48 1.63
N PRO A 236 -17.09 6.08 1.79
CA PRO A 236 -16.05 6.43 0.83
C PRO A 236 -16.37 5.83 -0.54
N ALA A 237 -15.93 6.48 -1.60
CA ALA A 237 -15.85 5.88 -2.93
C ALA A 237 -14.54 5.10 -3.05
N ALA A 238 -14.58 3.93 -3.69
CA ALA A 238 -13.40 3.10 -3.94
C ALA A 238 -13.32 2.63 -5.39
N LYS A 239 -12.11 2.55 -5.94
CA LYS A 239 -11.85 2.06 -7.30
C LYS A 239 -10.56 1.25 -7.35
N LEU A 240 -10.64 0.01 -7.85
CA LEU A 240 -9.49 -0.81 -8.18
C LEU A 240 -8.77 -0.24 -9.42
N LEU A 241 -7.47 -0.01 -9.30
CA LEU A 241 -6.61 0.44 -10.40
C LEU A 241 -5.90 -0.72 -11.09
N THR A 242 -5.57 -1.78 -10.35
CA THR A 242 -4.96 -3.00 -10.89
C THR A 242 -5.99 -3.81 -11.69
N THR A 243 -6.30 -3.39 -12.92
CA THR A 243 -7.32 -4.03 -13.79
C THR A 243 -6.75 -4.51 -15.13
N GLY A 244 -5.42 -4.47 -15.29
CA GLY A 244 -4.75 -4.73 -16.57
C GLY A 244 -5.14 -3.75 -17.67
N GLY A 245 -5.51 -2.51 -17.31
CA GLY A 245 -6.01 -1.50 -18.23
C GLY A 245 -7.43 -1.77 -18.72
N GLY A 246 -8.31 -2.27 -17.84
CA GLY A 246 -9.69 -2.59 -18.21
C GLY A 246 -9.90 -4.00 -18.78
N ARG A 247 -8.88 -4.85 -18.76
CA ARG A 247 -8.89 -6.19 -19.37
C ARG A 247 -9.35 -7.28 -18.41
N VAL A 248 -9.19 -7.07 -17.11
CA VAL A 248 -9.36 -8.13 -16.11
C VAL A 248 -10.45 -7.79 -15.12
N ARG A 249 -11.40 -8.72 -14.98
CA ARG A 249 -12.26 -8.83 -13.79
C ARG A 249 -11.57 -9.78 -12.81
N PHE A 250 -11.07 -9.27 -11.69
CA PHE A 250 -10.27 -10.06 -10.74
C PHE A 250 -11.10 -10.93 -9.80
N ASN A 251 -12.34 -10.55 -9.56
CA ASN A 251 -13.25 -11.18 -8.61
C ASN A 251 -14.69 -10.80 -9.00
N PRO A 252 -15.72 -11.57 -8.61
CA PRO A 252 -17.10 -11.13 -8.74
C PRO A 252 -17.37 -9.71 -8.22
N ASN A 253 -16.64 -9.32 -7.17
CA ASN A 253 -16.72 -8.02 -6.57
C ASN A 253 -15.67 -7.00 -7.07
N LEU A 254 -14.78 -7.37 -8.00
CA LEU A 254 -13.74 -6.50 -8.57
C LEU A 254 -13.83 -6.49 -10.10
N TYR A 255 -14.54 -5.48 -10.62
CA TYR A 255 -14.88 -5.36 -12.03
C TYR A 255 -13.72 -4.86 -12.88
N LYS A 256 -13.80 -5.13 -14.18
CA LYS A 256 -12.81 -4.66 -15.17
C LYS A 256 -12.68 -3.14 -15.24
N ASP A 257 -13.77 -2.40 -15.00
CA ASP A 257 -13.79 -0.94 -14.96
C ASP A 257 -13.23 -0.37 -13.64
N GLY A 258 -12.84 -1.23 -12.70
CA GLY A 258 -12.33 -0.89 -11.39
C GLY A 258 -13.41 -0.79 -10.31
N ARG A 259 -14.69 -1.05 -10.60
CA ARG A 259 -15.74 -1.02 -9.57
C ARG A 259 -15.48 -2.07 -8.49
N VAL A 260 -15.60 -1.63 -7.23
CA VAL A 260 -15.48 -2.47 -6.03
C VAL A 260 -16.86 -2.67 -5.42
N CYS A 261 -17.29 -3.92 -5.29
CA CYS A 261 -18.56 -4.29 -4.66
C CYS A 261 -18.33 -4.70 -3.20
N LEU A 262 -18.84 -3.91 -2.28
CA LEU A 262 -18.83 -4.22 -0.85
C LEU A 262 -20.04 -3.54 -0.20
N SER A 263 -20.69 -4.21 0.76
CA SER A 263 -21.88 -3.65 1.41
C SER A 263 -21.56 -2.36 2.18
N LEU A 264 -20.37 -2.28 2.80
CA LEU A 264 -19.85 -1.07 3.42
C LEU A 264 -19.58 0.08 2.44
N LEU A 265 -19.54 -0.18 1.13
CA LEU A 265 -19.44 0.84 0.09
C LEU A 265 -20.81 1.16 -0.54
N GLY A 266 -21.89 0.51 -0.09
CA GLY A 266 -23.22 0.64 -0.68
C GLY A 266 -23.34 0.02 -2.08
N THR A 267 -22.40 -0.82 -2.47
CA THR A 267 -22.31 -1.41 -3.83
C THR A 267 -22.58 -2.92 -3.84
N TRP A 268 -23.02 -3.48 -2.71
CA TRP A 268 -23.38 -4.89 -2.55
C TRP A 268 -24.42 -5.10 -1.45
N ALA A 269 -25.12 -6.23 -1.46
CA ALA A 269 -26.04 -6.61 -0.39
C ALA A 269 -25.27 -6.96 0.90
N GLY A 270 -25.83 -6.61 2.06
CA GLY A 270 -25.25 -6.89 3.38
C GLY A 270 -25.32 -5.69 4.34
N PRO A 271 -24.63 -5.76 5.49
CA PRO A 271 -24.54 -4.64 6.43
C PRO A 271 -24.01 -3.39 5.73
N SER A 272 -24.84 -2.36 5.72
CA SER A 272 -24.55 -1.11 5.00
C SER A 272 -23.67 -0.18 5.84
N TRP A 273 -23.04 0.78 5.16
CA TRP A 273 -22.30 1.86 5.80
C TRP A 273 -23.13 2.60 6.85
N THR A 274 -22.51 2.92 7.98
CA THR A 274 -23.05 3.83 9.00
C THR A 274 -21.99 4.88 9.34
N GLU A 275 -22.38 5.96 10.00
CA GLU A 275 -21.39 6.95 10.47
C GLU A 275 -20.38 6.37 11.47
N ALA A 276 -20.66 5.23 12.10
CA ALA A 276 -19.71 4.51 12.96
C ALA A 276 -18.72 3.62 12.18
N SER A 277 -19.00 3.37 10.90
CA SER A 277 -18.12 2.58 10.03
C SER A 277 -16.81 3.32 9.74
N THR A 278 -15.72 2.60 9.48
CA THR A 278 -14.39 3.18 9.25
C THR A 278 -13.78 2.74 7.91
N LEU A 279 -12.80 3.50 7.40
CA LEU A 279 -12.07 3.09 6.20
C LEU A 279 -11.21 1.84 6.47
N LEU A 280 -10.75 1.65 7.72
CA LEU A 280 -10.04 0.42 8.11
C LEU A 280 -10.92 -0.82 7.93
N GLN A 281 -12.21 -0.75 8.31
CA GLN A 281 -13.15 -1.86 8.10
C GLN A 281 -13.30 -2.18 6.60
N VAL A 282 -13.38 -1.16 5.74
CA VAL A 282 -13.43 -1.37 4.27
C VAL A 282 -12.17 -2.09 3.78
N LEU A 283 -10.98 -1.64 4.20
CA LEU A 283 -9.70 -2.26 3.79
C LEU A 283 -9.58 -3.71 4.26
N VAL A 284 -9.96 -3.98 5.51
CA VAL A 284 -9.97 -5.35 6.07
C VAL A 284 -11.02 -6.21 5.35
N SER A 285 -12.20 -5.67 5.04
CA SER A 285 -13.23 -6.39 4.28
C SER A 285 -12.77 -6.74 2.86
N ILE A 286 -11.98 -5.90 2.19
CA ILE A 286 -11.39 -6.26 0.88
C ILE A 286 -10.49 -7.50 1.04
N GLN A 287 -9.64 -7.55 2.07
CA GLN A 287 -8.80 -8.72 2.32
C GLN A 287 -9.63 -9.97 2.66
N SER A 288 -10.60 -9.84 3.57
CA SER A 288 -11.28 -11.00 4.16
C SER A 288 -12.49 -11.50 3.39
N LEU A 289 -13.12 -10.67 2.55
CA LEU A 289 -14.36 -11.03 1.85
C LEU A 289 -14.19 -11.10 0.33
N ILE A 290 -13.21 -10.38 -0.23
CA ILE A 290 -13.00 -10.32 -1.68
C ILE A 290 -11.80 -11.19 -2.08
N LEU A 291 -10.64 -10.98 -1.46
CA LEU A 291 -9.41 -11.69 -1.81
C LEU A 291 -9.32 -13.04 -1.08
N VAL A 292 -10.27 -13.95 -1.36
CA VAL A 292 -10.48 -15.22 -0.66
C VAL A 292 -10.00 -16.43 -1.47
N PRO A 293 -9.86 -17.64 -0.88
CA PRO A 293 -9.38 -18.85 -1.59
C PRO A 293 -10.28 -19.33 -2.73
N GLU A 294 -11.60 -19.17 -2.60
CA GLU A 294 -12.60 -19.63 -3.58
C GLU A 294 -13.48 -18.47 -4.08
N PRO A 295 -12.89 -17.47 -4.78
CA PRO A 295 -13.57 -16.25 -5.20
C PRO A 295 -14.73 -16.48 -6.18
N TYR A 296 -14.81 -17.66 -6.78
CA TYR A 296 -15.96 -18.08 -7.59
C TYR A 296 -17.29 -17.93 -6.84
N PHE A 297 -17.31 -18.30 -5.55
CA PHE A 297 -18.53 -18.28 -4.74
C PHE A 297 -18.93 -16.88 -4.24
N ASN A 298 -18.16 -15.84 -4.57
CA ASN A 298 -18.57 -14.46 -4.31
C ASN A 298 -19.64 -13.98 -5.31
N GLU A 299 -19.93 -14.75 -6.36
CA GLU A 299 -21.02 -14.46 -7.29
C GLU A 299 -22.38 -14.84 -6.65
N PRO A 300 -23.38 -13.94 -6.64
CA PRO A 300 -24.66 -14.21 -6.02
C PRO A 300 -25.35 -15.45 -6.57
N GLY A 301 -25.80 -16.32 -5.67
CA GLY A 301 -26.58 -17.52 -6.00
C GLY A 301 -25.74 -18.76 -6.26
N TYR A 302 -24.41 -18.69 -6.13
CA TYR A 302 -23.53 -19.84 -6.38
C TYR A 302 -23.15 -20.59 -5.10
N GLU A 303 -23.48 -20.04 -3.94
CA GLU A 303 -23.20 -20.57 -2.61
C GLU A 303 -23.82 -21.96 -2.42
N GLY A 304 -24.94 -22.26 -3.10
CA GLY A 304 -25.62 -23.55 -3.03
C GLY A 304 -24.80 -24.75 -3.53
N THR A 305 -23.71 -24.52 -4.26
CA THR A 305 -22.78 -25.57 -4.71
C THR A 305 -21.48 -25.61 -3.91
N MET A 306 -21.29 -24.71 -2.96
CA MET A 306 -20.10 -24.66 -2.11
C MET A 306 -19.95 -25.98 -1.34
N GLY A 307 -18.72 -26.51 -1.27
CA GLY A 307 -18.44 -27.78 -0.61
C GLY A 307 -18.87 -29.04 -1.39
N THR A 308 -19.49 -28.91 -2.58
CA THR A 308 -19.76 -30.06 -3.47
C THR A 308 -18.57 -30.34 -4.40
N ALA A 309 -18.49 -31.55 -4.96
CA ALA A 309 -17.44 -31.89 -5.92
C ALA A 309 -17.51 -31.05 -7.21
N SER A 310 -18.72 -30.80 -7.72
CA SER A 310 -18.95 -29.96 -8.89
C SER A 310 -18.58 -28.50 -8.63
N GLY A 311 -19.01 -27.94 -7.49
CA GLY A 311 -18.66 -26.58 -7.09
C GLY A 311 -17.14 -26.40 -6.95
N ARG A 312 -16.45 -27.33 -6.29
CA ARG A 312 -14.97 -27.32 -6.18
C ARG A 312 -14.27 -27.35 -7.54
N ALA A 313 -14.76 -28.17 -8.47
CA ALA A 313 -14.16 -28.27 -9.81
C ALA A 313 -14.28 -26.96 -10.60
N VAL A 314 -15.43 -26.29 -10.51
CA VAL A 314 -15.66 -24.98 -11.16
C VAL A 314 -14.86 -23.86 -10.48
N SER A 315 -14.84 -23.84 -9.14
CA SER A 315 -14.04 -22.91 -8.33
C SER A 315 -12.54 -23.03 -8.65
N THR A 316 -12.02 -24.26 -8.73
CA THR A 316 -10.63 -24.53 -9.12
C THR A 316 -10.33 -23.99 -10.53
N ARG A 317 -11.24 -24.21 -11.48
CA ARG A 317 -11.09 -23.68 -12.85
C ARG A 317 -11.12 -22.15 -12.89
N TYR A 318 -11.93 -21.52 -12.04
CA TYR A 318 -11.95 -20.06 -11.89
C TYR A 318 -10.60 -19.53 -11.38
N ASN A 319 -10.02 -20.20 -10.38
CA ASN A 319 -8.73 -19.82 -9.79
C ASN A 319 -7.57 -19.80 -10.79
N VAL A 320 -7.60 -20.67 -11.82
CA VAL A 320 -6.58 -20.69 -12.88
C VAL A 320 -6.44 -19.33 -13.56
N ALA A 321 -7.55 -18.70 -13.96
CA ALA A 321 -7.53 -17.38 -14.59
C ALA A 321 -7.05 -16.30 -13.62
N VAL A 322 -7.54 -16.35 -12.37
CA VAL A 322 -7.19 -15.37 -11.33
C VAL A 322 -5.69 -15.42 -11.05
N ARG A 323 -5.10 -16.60 -10.87
CA ARG A 323 -3.65 -16.79 -10.65
C ARG A 323 -2.83 -16.18 -11.78
N ARG A 324 -3.17 -16.47 -13.04
CA ARG A 324 -2.48 -15.85 -14.20
C ARG A 324 -2.57 -14.33 -14.13
N ASN A 325 -3.77 -13.81 -13.92
CA ASN A 325 -3.98 -12.36 -13.87
C ASN A 325 -3.24 -11.71 -12.70
N THR A 326 -3.16 -12.37 -11.54
CA THR A 326 -2.38 -11.92 -10.38
C THR A 326 -0.91 -11.82 -10.77
N VAL A 327 -0.32 -12.86 -11.35
CA VAL A 327 1.09 -12.86 -11.77
C VAL A 327 1.36 -11.76 -12.80
N VAL A 328 0.55 -11.67 -13.85
CA VAL A 328 0.80 -10.72 -14.96
C VAL A 328 0.56 -9.28 -14.51
N TYR A 329 -0.57 -8.99 -13.89
CA TYR A 329 -1.01 -7.60 -13.67
C TYR A 329 -0.74 -7.08 -12.25
N ALA A 330 -0.71 -7.97 -11.25
CA ALA A 330 -0.48 -7.59 -9.86
C ALA A 330 0.97 -7.86 -9.39
N MET A 331 1.79 -8.58 -10.18
CA MET A 331 3.22 -8.76 -9.88
C MET A 331 4.12 -8.19 -10.97
N ILE A 332 4.09 -8.74 -12.19
CA ILE A 332 4.98 -8.32 -13.29
C ILE A 332 4.74 -6.85 -13.66
N ASP A 333 3.50 -6.46 -13.93
CA ASP A 333 3.17 -5.07 -14.23
C ASP A 333 3.43 -4.13 -13.05
N ALA A 334 3.22 -4.60 -11.81
CA ALA A 334 3.53 -3.83 -10.61
C ALA A 334 5.04 -3.55 -10.48
N LEU A 335 5.91 -4.46 -10.93
CA LEU A 335 7.36 -4.28 -10.96
C LEU A 335 7.83 -3.45 -12.16
N ARG A 336 7.23 -3.64 -13.34
CA ARG A 336 7.59 -2.92 -14.57
C ARG A 336 7.12 -1.47 -14.57
N ARG A 337 5.94 -1.21 -14.02
CA ARG A 337 5.27 0.09 -14.03
C ARG A 337 4.69 0.41 -12.64
N PRO A 338 5.53 0.45 -11.58
CA PRO A 338 5.05 0.71 -10.23
C PRO A 338 4.45 2.11 -10.13
N PRO A 339 3.30 2.29 -9.45
CA PRO A 339 2.86 3.62 -9.05
C PRO A 339 3.99 4.31 -8.26
N PRO A 340 4.34 5.57 -8.58
CA PRO A 340 5.51 6.24 -7.99
C PRO A 340 5.50 6.21 -6.47
N GLU A 341 4.34 6.42 -5.85
CA GLU A 341 4.14 6.42 -4.41
C GLU A 341 4.31 5.06 -3.72
N PHE A 342 4.32 3.96 -4.47
CA PHE A 342 4.55 2.61 -3.94
C PHE A 342 5.83 1.95 -4.45
N ARG A 343 6.61 2.61 -5.32
CA ARG A 343 7.80 2.00 -5.96
C ARG A 343 8.75 1.35 -4.95
N ALA A 344 9.14 2.08 -3.91
CA ALA A 344 10.06 1.56 -2.90
C ALA A 344 9.43 0.39 -2.12
N ALA A 345 8.16 0.51 -1.73
CA ALA A 345 7.48 -0.54 -1.00
C ALA A 345 7.29 -1.83 -1.83
N LEU A 346 6.99 -1.70 -3.12
CA LEU A 346 6.89 -2.82 -4.05
C LEU A 346 8.24 -3.52 -4.23
N GLN A 347 9.32 -2.75 -4.43
CA GLN A 347 10.67 -3.30 -4.52
C GLN A 347 11.05 -4.07 -3.25
N THR A 348 10.81 -3.48 -2.07
CA THR A 348 11.07 -4.14 -0.79
C THR A 348 10.25 -5.42 -0.64
N HIS A 349 8.94 -5.37 -0.89
CA HIS A 349 8.05 -6.53 -0.78
C HIS A 349 8.50 -7.69 -1.69
N PHE A 350 8.65 -7.43 -2.99
CA PHE A 350 9.01 -8.46 -3.97
C PHE A 350 10.44 -8.98 -3.78
N ARG A 351 11.37 -8.16 -3.27
CA ARG A 351 12.72 -8.60 -2.93
C ARG A 351 12.70 -9.57 -1.74
N LEU A 352 12.02 -9.20 -0.66
CA LEU A 352 11.98 -10.00 0.58
C LEU A 352 11.16 -11.28 0.45
N LYS A 353 10.13 -11.29 -0.41
CA LYS A 353 9.28 -12.48 -0.66
C LYS A 353 9.67 -13.24 -1.93
N ARG A 354 10.80 -12.93 -2.57
CA ARG A 354 11.22 -13.49 -3.86
C ARG A 354 11.06 -15.01 -3.93
N ASP A 355 11.65 -15.73 -2.99
CA ASP A 355 11.71 -17.20 -3.06
C ASP A 355 10.34 -17.82 -2.77
N ALA A 356 9.59 -17.25 -1.83
CA ALA A 356 8.20 -17.64 -1.57
C ALA A 356 7.29 -17.41 -2.78
N ILE A 357 7.48 -16.29 -3.48
CA ILE A 357 6.75 -15.96 -4.71
C ILE A 357 7.10 -16.95 -5.82
N ARG A 358 8.39 -17.23 -6.04
CA ARG A 358 8.85 -18.23 -7.02
C ARG A 358 8.24 -19.59 -6.75
N ALA A 359 8.34 -20.07 -5.51
CA ALA A 359 7.77 -21.36 -5.11
C ALA A 359 6.25 -21.41 -5.35
N THR A 360 5.52 -20.37 -4.94
CA THR A 360 4.06 -20.27 -5.14
C THR A 360 3.69 -20.33 -6.63
N VAL A 361 4.36 -19.52 -7.46
CA VAL A 361 4.05 -19.38 -8.89
C VAL A 361 4.48 -20.62 -9.66
N ALA A 362 5.62 -21.22 -9.34
CA ALA A 362 6.06 -22.50 -9.90
C ALA A 362 5.08 -23.63 -9.57
N GLY A 363 4.56 -23.67 -8.33
CA GLY A 363 3.49 -24.58 -7.94
C GLY A 363 2.24 -24.41 -8.81
N TRP A 364 1.80 -23.16 -9.03
CA TRP A 364 0.65 -22.89 -9.90
C TRP A 364 0.89 -23.26 -11.36
N VAL A 365 2.11 -23.10 -11.88
CA VAL A 365 2.47 -23.55 -13.24
C VAL A 365 2.44 -25.07 -13.33
N ALA A 366 2.97 -25.78 -12.32
CA ALA A 366 2.98 -27.23 -12.26
C ALA A 366 1.56 -27.83 -12.13
N GLU A 367 0.68 -27.20 -11.35
CA GLU A 367 -0.75 -27.54 -11.29
C GLU A 367 -1.45 -27.35 -12.65
N GLY A 368 -1.00 -26.36 -13.45
CA GLY A 368 -1.53 -26.07 -14.76
C GLY A 368 -3.01 -25.62 -14.75
N GLY A 369 -3.70 -25.85 -15.87
CA GLY A 369 -5.11 -25.45 -16.02
C GLY A 369 -6.13 -26.49 -15.51
N GLY A 370 -5.68 -27.72 -15.24
CA GLY A 370 -6.54 -28.87 -14.94
C GLY A 370 -7.55 -29.20 -16.06
N PRO A 371 -8.32 -30.29 -15.90
CA PRO A 371 -9.42 -30.60 -16.81
C PRO A 371 -10.54 -29.57 -16.70
N LYS A 372 -11.15 -29.20 -17.83
CA LYS A 372 -12.34 -28.33 -17.86
C LYS A 372 -13.57 -29.14 -17.37
N PRO A 373 -14.30 -28.68 -16.33
CA PRO A 373 -15.52 -29.34 -15.90
C PRO A 373 -16.60 -29.34 -17.01
N ALA A 374 -17.39 -30.41 -17.10
CA ALA A 374 -18.53 -30.46 -18.02
C ALA A 374 -19.52 -29.33 -17.70
N GLY A 375 -19.95 -28.57 -18.71
CA GLY A 375 -20.84 -27.42 -18.51
C GLY A 375 -20.16 -26.17 -17.93
N TYR A 376 -18.83 -26.16 -17.78
CA TYR A 376 -18.12 -24.93 -17.40
C TYR A 376 -18.21 -23.90 -18.53
N HIS A 377 -18.88 -22.79 -18.24
CA HIS A 377 -18.86 -21.58 -19.05
C HIS A 377 -18.03 -20.54 -18.32
N HIS A 378 -17.02 -19.97 -18.98
CA HIS A 378 -16.26 -18.89 -18.38
C HIS A 378 -17.19 -17.68 -18.17
N HIS A 379 -17.45 -17.32 -16.92
CA HIS A 379 -18.58 -16.45 -16.56
C HIS A 379 -18.51 -15.04 -17.15
N PHE A 380 -17.33 -14.59 -17.55
CA PHE A 380 -17.14 -13.25 -18.11
C PHE A 380 -17.02 -13.26 -19.64
N HIS A 381 -16.79 -14.43 -20.21
CA HIS A 381 -16.78 -14.69 -21.64
C HIS A 381 -17.16 -16.16 -21.87
N PRO A 382 -18.46 -16.49 -21.98
CA PRO A 382 -18.97 -17.86 -21.98
C PRO A 382 -18.35 -18.78 -23.05
N SER A 383 -17.73 -18.19 -24.07
CA SER A 383 -17.08 -18.85 -25.21
C SER A 383 -15.55 -18.96 -25.11
N ALA A 384 -14.90 -18.32 -24.12
CA ALA A 384 -13.45 -18.29 -24.01
C ALA A 384 -12.95 -19.24 -22.91
N GLU A 385 -11.88 -19.99 -23.18
CA GLU A 385 -11.15 -20.70 -22.12
C GLU A 385 -10.44 -19.69 -21.21
N PRO A 386 -10.41 -19.91 -19.88
CA PRO A 386 -9.63 -19.08 -18.98
C PRO A 386 -8.15 -19.14 -19.38
N ALA A 387 -7.51 -17.99 -19.46
CA ALA A 387 -6.08 -17.91 -19.76
C ALA A 387 -5.30 -18.59 -18.62
N VAL A 388 -4.54 -19.64 -18.94
CA VAL A 388 -3.77 -20.44 -17.99
C VAL A 388 -2.42 -19.80 -17.75
N LEU A 389 -1.92 -19.82 -16.51
CA LEU A 389 -0.56 -19.40 -16.19
C LEU A 389 0.46 -20.35 -16.86
N THR A 390 1.47 -19.81 -17.51
CA THR A 390 2.44 -20.59 -18.31
C THR A 390 3.85 -20.47 -17.77
N GLN A 391 4.74 -21.37 -18.21
CA GLN A 391 6.18 -21.26 -17.94
C GLN A 391 6.76 -19.92 -18.42
N ALA A 392 6.24 -19.36 -19.52
CA ALA A 392 6.69 -18.07 -20.02
C ALA A 392 6.34 -16.91 -19.06
N ASP A 393 5.20 -16.98 -18.36
CA ASP A 393 4.85 -15.98 -17.34
C ASP A 393 5.75 -16.11 -16.10
N LEU A 394 6.06 -17.34 -15.69
CA LEU A 394 7.01 -17.59 -14.58
C LEU A 394 8.39 -17.03 -14.91
N VAL A 395 8.95 -17.35 -16.08
CA VAL A 395 10.24 -16.81 -16.53
C VAL A 395 10.22 -15.29 -16.60
N ALA A 396 9.12 -14.69 -17.08
CA ALA A 396 8.98 -13.24 -17.10
C ALA A 396 8.94 -12.63 -15.68
N LEU A 397 8.29 -13.28 -14.72
CA LEU A 397 8.28 -12.86 -13.32
C LEU A 397 9.67 -12.99 -12.70
N GLU A 398 10.35 -14.12 -12.89
CA GLU A 398 11.69 -14.37 -12.37
C GLU A 398 12.67 -13.31 -12.87
N ALA A 399 12.61 -12.96 -14.14
CA ALA A 399 13.42 -11.89 -14.72
C ALA A 399 13.17 -10.53 -14.07
N GLU A 400 11.93 -10.20 -13.66
CA GLU A 400 11.67 -8.96 -12.91
C GLU A 400 12.15 -9.05 -11.46
N LEU A 401 12.00 -10.21 -10.81
CA LEU A 401 12.50 -10.42 -9.46
C LEU A 401 14.04 -10.30 -9.43
N ASP A 402 14.76 -10.91 -10.37
CA ASP A 402 16.23 -10.88 -10.45
C ASP A 402 16.80 -9.46 -10.60
N LYS A 403 16.07 -8.52 -11.18
CA LYS A 403 16.49 -7.11 -11.19
C LYS A 403 16.55 -6.48 -9.80
N LEU A 404 15.91 -7.08 -8.80
CA LEU A 404 15.88 -6.59 -7.42
C LEU A 404 17.07 -7.09 -6.56
N THR A 405 17.97 -7.96 -7.07
CA THR A 405 19.18 -8.39 -6.34
C THR A 405 20.41 -7.53 -6.63
N VAL A 406 20.44 -6.85 -7.78
CA VAL A 406 21.56 -5.99 -8.15
C VAL A 406 21.31 -4.62 -7.55
N GLY A 407 21.96 -4.32 -6.42
CA GLY A 407 22.06 -2.94 -5.91
C GLY A 407 22.61 -2.02 -7.02
N PRO A 408 22.28 -0.71 -7.03
CA PRO A 408 22.74 0.18 -8.10
C PRO A 408 24.28 0.15 -8.15
N SER A 409 24.80 -0.24 -9.31
CA SER A 409 26.22 -0.19 -9.69
C SER A 409 26.73 1.24 -9.78
#